data_AF-A0A1Q3C405-F1
#
_entry.id   AF-A0A1Q3C405-F1
#
_cell.length_a   1.000
_cell.length_b   1.000
_cell.length_c   1.000
_cell.angle_alpha   90.00
_cell.angle_beta   90.00
_cell.angle_gamma   90.00
#
_symmetry.space_group_name_H-M   'P 1'
#
loop_
_entity.id
_entity.type
_entity.pdbx_description
1 polymer ?
#
loop_
_entity_poly.entity_id
_entity_poly.type
_entity_poly.pdbx_seq_one_letter_code
_entity_poly.pdbx_strand_id
1 'polypeptide(L)'
;LKNSPPPWMDTHTQLIKQIKNHAKEIHCLHLASPSTFKIVETDASDIGYGGGILKQVVNNQEQLVQYTSRIWNHTQLNYATIKKTILAIVLCIQKFQSDLLNQKFLIKVDCAVVNSILTKDFKNLASKQIFV
;
A
#
# COMPACT_ATOMS: atom_id res chain seq x y z
N LEU A 1 17.31 -6.83 14.52
CA LEU A 1 17.72 -8.18 14.06
C LEU A 1 18.90 -8.62 14.93
N LYS A 2 18.94 -9.89 15.38
CA LYS A 2 20.10 -10.40 16.13
C LYS A 2 21.32 -10.43 15.19
N ASN A 3 22.46 -9.91 15.67
CA ASN A 3 23.71 -9.84 14.90
C ASN A 3 24.35 -11.22 14.63
N SER A 4 23.76 -12.29 15.16
CA SER A 4 24.16 -13.68 14.94
C SER A 4 22.90 -14.56 14.83
N PRO A 5 22.27 -14.64 13.65
CA PRO A 5 21.16 -15.55 13.46
C PRO A 5 21.67 -17.00 13.58
N PRO A 6 20.85 -17.92 14.13
CA PRO A 6 21.18 -19.34 14.10
C PRO A 6 21.37 -19.82 12.65
N PRO A 7 22.23 -20.82 12.42
CA PRO A 7 22.47 -21.35 11.08
C PRO A 7 21.17 -21.88 10.47
N TRP A 8 21.06 -21.74 9.15
CA TRP A 8 19.91 -22.27 8.41
C TRP A 8 19.93 -23.81 8.45
N MET A 9 18.88 -24.42 9.00
CA MET A 9 18.73 -25.87 9.13
C MET A 9 17.68 -26.42 8.16
N ASP A 10 17.69 -27.73 7.93
CA ASP A 10 16.70 -28.40 7.07
C ASP A 10 15.26 -28.22 7.56
N THR A 11 15.06 -28.10 8.87
CA THR A 11 13.78 -27.77 9.49
C THR A 11 13.26 -26.40 9.03
N HIS A 12 14.13 -25.38 8.94
CA HIS A 12 13.78 -24.06 8.41
C HIS A 12 13.38 -24.15 6.93
N THR A 13 14.11 -24.95 6.13
CA THR A 13 13.77 -25.20 4.73
C THR A 13 12.38 -25.83 4.59
N GLN A 14 12.07 -26.83 5.41
CA GLN A 14 10.77 -27.51 5.40
C GLN A 14 9.64 -26.56 5.81
N LEU A 15 9.84 -25.76 6.86
CA LEU A 15 8.87 -24.73 7.29
C LEU A 15 8.61 -23.71 6.18
N ILE A 16 9.65 -23.20 5.52
CA ILE A 16 9.50 -22.25 4.40
C ILE A 16 8.72 -22.89 3.25
N LYS A 17 8.96 -24.18 2.94
CA LYS A 17 8.17 -24.90 1.94
C LYS A 17 6.70 -25.01 2.34
N GLN A 18 6.40 -25.30 3.60
CA GLN A 18 5.04 -25.35 4.11
C GLN A 18 4.35 -23.99 4.03
N ILE A 19 5.01 -22.91 4.46
CA ILE A 19 4.50 -21.54 4.37
C ILE A 19 4.23 -21.16 2.91
N LYS A 20 5.16 -21.47 2.00
CA LYS A 20 4.98 -21.22 0.56
C LYS A 20 3.80 -21.99 -0.02
N ASN A 21 3.54 -23.21 0.44
CA ASN A 21 2.39 -23.98 -0.02
C ASN A 21 1.07 -23.37 0.46
N HIS A 22 0.99 -22.96 1.73
CA HIS A 22 -0.19 -22.23 2.23
C HIS A 22 -0.38 -20.88 1.54
N ALA A 23 0.72 -20.17 1.23
CA ALA A 23 0.67 -18.92 0.47
C ALA A 23 0.20 -19.12 -1.00
N LYS A 24 0.15 -20.34 -1.53
CA LYS A 24 -0.49 -20.59 -2.83
C LYS A 24 -2.02 -20.62 -2.74
N GLU A 25 -2.57 -20.82 -1.55
CA GLU A 25 -4.00 -20.80 -1.26
C GLU A 25 -4.51 -19.38 -0.97
N ILE A 26 -3.73 -18.35 -1.30
CA ILE A 26 -4.16 -16.95 -1.16
C ILE A 26 -5.50 -16.76 -1.89
N HIS A 27 -6.44 -16.12 -1.18
CA HIS A 27 -7.78 -15.80 -1.66
C HIS A 27 -7.74 -15.23 -3.09
N CYS A 28 -8.57 -15.80 -3.96
CA CYS A 28 -8.72 -15.35 -5.34
C CYS A 28 -9.06 -13.86 -5.40
N LEU A 29 -8.55 -13.19 -6.44
CA LEU A 29 -8.95 -11.82 -6.74
C LEU A 29 -10.44 -11.77 -7.09
N HIS A 30 -11.10 -10.73 -6.61
CA HIS A 30 -12.51 -10.47 -6.88
C HIS A 30 -12.65 -9.42 -7.97
N LEU A 31 -13.72 -9.52 -8.76
CA LEU A 31 -14.06 -8.49 -9.71
C LEU A 31 -14.44 -7.20 -8.98
N ALA A 32 -13.91 -6.09 -9.48
CA ALA A 32 -14.20 -4.78 -8.93
C ALA A 32 -15.67 -4.41 -9.16
N SER A 33 -16.40 -4.12 -8.09
CA SER A 33 -17.75 -3.56 -8.20
C SER A 33 -17.72 -2.03 -8.06
N PRO A 34 -18.32 -1.26 -8.98
CA PRO A 34 -18.32 0.20 -8.92
C PRO A 34 -19.07 0.81 -7.71
N SER A 35 -20.01 0.08 -7.11
CA SER A 35 -20.85 0.58 -6.00
C SER A 35 -20.28 0.26 -4.62
N THR A 36 -19.16 -0.47 -4.56
CA THR A 36 -18.58 -0.93 -3.30
C THR A 36 -17.57 0.06 -2.75
N PHE A 37 -17.56 0.21 -1.42
CA PHE A 37 -16.57 1.04 -0.76
C PHE A 37 -15.16 0.47 -0.97
N LYS A 38 -14.22 1.32 -1.37
CA LYS A 38 -12.84 0.93 -1.69
C LYS A 38 -11.88 1.28 -0.56
N ILE A 39 -10.88 0.42 -0.38
CA ILE A 39 -9.78 0.61 0.56
C ILE A 39 -8.49 0.41 -0.23
N VAL A 40 -7.59 1.39 -0.17
CA VAL A 40 -6.23 1.31 -0.70
C VAL A 40 -5.28 1.14 0.46
N GLU A 41 -4.50 0.08 0.46
CA GLU A 41 -3.42 -0.13 1.43
C GLU A 41 -2.08 0.05 0.70
N THR A 42 -1.11 0.69 1.34
CA THR A 42 0.22 0.86 0.76
C THR A 42 1.30 0.98 1.82
N ASP A 43 2.45 0.38 1.53
CA ASP A 43 3.69 0.52 2.27
C ASP A 43 4.82 0.99 1.33
N ALA A 44 5.84 1.61 1.91
CA ALA A 44 7.05 1.99 1.20
C ALA A 44 8.26 1.44 1.95
N SER A 45 9.17 0.82 1.20
CA SER A 45 10.45 0.34 1.68
C SER A 45 11.58 1.17 1.08
N ASP A 46 12.82 0.86 1.48
CA ASP A 46 14.00 1.50 0.90
C ASP A 46 14.24 1.14 -0.56
N ILE A 47 13.69 0.01 -1.04
CA ILE A 47 13.89 -0.51 -2.40
C ILE A 47 12.77 -0.07 -3.36
N GLY A 48 11.55 -0.01 -2.85
CA GLY A 48 10.35 0.23 -3.65
C GLY A 48 9.11 0.35 -2.80
N TYR A 49 7.94 0.50 -3.42
CA TYR A 49 6.67 0.21 -2.77
C TYR A 49 6.23 -1.21 -3.18
N GLY A 50 5.99 -2.06 -2.19
CA GLY A 50 5.78 -3.50 -2.39
C GLY A 50 4.32 -3.93 -2.29
N GLY A 51 3.49 -3.20 -1.55
CA GLY A 51 2.17 -3.64 -1.13
C GLY A 51 1.08 -2.61 -1.41
N GLY A 52 1.03 -2.06 -2.62
CA GLY A 52 -0.17 -1.37 -3.08
C GLY A 52 -1.30 -2.39 -3.27
N ILE A 53 -2.31 -2.36 -2.40
CA ILE A 53 -3.44 -3.30 -2.44
C ILE A 53 -4.74 -2.51 -2.59
N LEU A 54 -5.53 -2.83 -3.61
CA LEU A 54 -6.91 -2.38 -3.71
C LEU A 54 -7.83 -3.47 -3.15
N LYS A 55 -8.64 -3.09 -2.18
CA LYS A 55 -9.69 -3.89 -1.59
C LYS A 55 -11.05 -3.24 -1.79
N GLN A 56 -12.09 -4.05 -1.74
CA GLN A 56 -13.47 -3.59 -1.69
C GLN A 56 -14.19 -4.22 -0.50
N VAL A 57 -15.18 -3.51 0.05
CA VAL A 57 -16.02 -4.03 1.12
C VAL A 57 -17.34 -4.51 0.53
N VAL A 58 -17.58 -5.82 0.63
CA VAL A 58 -18.83 -6.48 0.19
C VAL A 58 -19.35 -7.29 1.37
N ASN A 59 -20.62 -7.12 1.74
CA ASN A 59 -21.24 -7.81 2.88
C ASN A 59 -20.40 -7.72 4.17
N ASN A 60 -19.82 -6.53 4.41
CA ASN A 60 -18.96 -6.26 5.57
C ASN A 60 -17.65 -7.07 5.62
N GLN A 61 -17.23 -7.65 4.51
CA GLN A 61 -15.96 -8.37 4.35
C GLN A 61 -15.05 -7.67 3.34
N GLU A 62 -13.75 -7.58 3.66
CA GLU A 62 -12.74 -7.06 2.74
C GLU A 62 -12.39 -8.12 1.68
N GLN A 63 -12.56 -7.77 0.41
CA GLN A 63 -12.20 -8.59 -0.73
C GLN A 63 -11.05 -7.95 -1.51
N LEU A 64 -10.04 -8.76 -1.86
CA LEU A 64 -8.90 -8.33 -2.66
C LEU A 64 -9.32 -8.15 -4.13
N VAL A 65 -8.99 -7.00 -4.70
CA VAL A 65 -9.33 -6.67 -6.10
C VAL A 65 -8.08 -6.63 -6.96
N GLN A 66 -7.06 -5.90 -6.52
CA GLN A 66 -5.86 -5.68 -7.32
C GLN A 66 -4.62 -5.44 -6.47
N TYR A 67 -3.45 -5.78 -7.01
CA TYR A 67 -2.14 -5.50 -6.43
C TYR A 67 -1.32 -4.61 -7.35
N THR A 68 -0.42 -3.83 -6.76
CA THR A 68 0.60 -3.07 -7.47
C THR A 68 1.85 -2.90 -6.63
N SER A 69 2.99 -2.96 -7.29
CA SER A 69 4.31 -2.78 -6.70
C SER A 69 5.25 -2.15 -7.73
N ARG A 70 6.22 -1.36 -7.27
CA ARG A 70 7.28 -0.83 -8.14
C ARG A 70 8.56 -0.60 -7.35
N ILE A 71 9.69 -0.83 -8.02
CA ILE A 71 11.03 -0.50 -7.52
C ILE A 71 11.29 1.00 -7.74
N TRP A 72 11.96 1.64 -6.79
CA TRP A 72 12.37 3.03 -6.91
C TRP A 72 13.42 3.21 -8.00
N ASN A 73 13.33 4.30 -8.76
CA ASN A 73 14.43 4.73 -9.62
C ASN A 73 15.57 5.34 -8.78
N HIS A 74 16.72 5.58 -9.41
CA HIS A 74 17.91 6.10 -8.73
C HIS A 74 17.64 7.38 -7.91
N THR A 75 16.83 8.29 -8.44
CA THR A 75 16.48 9.54 -7.75
C THR A 75 15.56 9.28 -6.56
N GLN A 76 14.57 8.39 -6.71
CA GLN A 76 13.59 8.05 -5.67
C GLN A 76 14.22 7.29 -4.49
N LEU A 77 15.27 6.50 -4.73
CA LEU A 77 16.02 5.82 -3.66
C LEU A 77 16.60 6.82 -2.64
N ASN A 78 16.96 8.02 -3.10
CA ASN A 78 17.53 9.09 -2.27
C ASN A 78 16.47 9.92 -1.54
N TYR A 79 15.17 9.64 -1.71
CA TYR A 79 14.12 10.34 -0.99
C TYR A 79 14.08 9.91 0.48
N ALA A 80 13.78 10.87 1.35
CA ALA A 80 13.48 10.58 2.75
C ALA A 80 12.27 9.62 2.85
N THR A 81 12.23 8.79 3.90
CA THR A 81 11.20 7.76 4.10
C THR A 81 9.78 8.31 3.95
N ILE A 82 9.49 9.48 4.53
CA ILE A 82 8.18 10.14 4.42
C ILE A 82 7.83 10.46 2.97
N LYS A 83 8.79 10.98 2.18
CA LYS A 83 8.58 11.28 0.75
C LYS A 83 8.35 10.01 -0.06
N LYS A 84 9.05 8.92 0.26
CA LYS A 84 8.82 7.60 -0.36
C LYS A 84 7.41 7.09 -0.07
N THR A 85 6.93 7.22 1.16
CA THR A 85 5.57 6.82 1.55
C THR A 85 4.51 7.65 0.83
N ILE A 86 4.67 8.98 0.77
CA ILE A 86 3.73 9.85 0.03
C ILE A 86 3.73 9.50 -1.47
N LEU A 87 4.91 9.26 -2.05
CA LEU A 87 5.03 8.85 -3.43
C LEU A 87 4.35 7.49 -3.69
N ALA A 88 4.47 6.53 -2.77
CA ALA A 88 3.79 5.24 -2.86
C ALA A 88 2.27 5.42 -2.91
N ILE A 89 1.70 6.29 -2.06
CA ILE A 89 0.27 6.62 -2.07
C ILE A 89 -0.15 7.17 -3.44
N VAL A 90 0.57 8.15 -3.95
CA VAL A 90 0.26 8.77 -5.26
C VAL A 90 0.30 7.73 -6.38
N LEU A 91 1.34 6.89 -6.41
CA LEU A 91 1.48 5.85 -7.43
C LEU A 91 0.40 4.77 -7.34
N CYS A 92 -0.03 4.40 -6.13
CA CYS A 92 -1.14 3.46 -5.93
C CYS A 92 -2.45 4.05 -6.43
N ILE A 93 -2.76 5.31 -6.09
CA ILE A 93 -3.98 5.99 -6.57
C ILE A 93 -3.96 6.12 -8.09
N GLN A 94 -2.83 6.49 -8.68
CA GLN A 94 -2.68 6.57 -10.14
C GLN A 94 -2.90 5.21 -10.81
N LYS A 95 -2.42 4.12 -10.19
CA LYS A 95 -2.62 2.77 -10.71
C LYS A 95 -4.07 2.33 -10.63
N PHE A 96 -4.77 2.64 -9.53
CA PHE A 96 -6.15 2.26 -9.27
C PHE A 96 -7.17 3.32 -9.70
N GLN A 97 -6.77 4.29 -10.51
CA GLN A 97 -7.59 5.44 -10.87
C GLN A 97 -8.96 5.05 -11.45
N SER A 98 -9.02 3.97 -12.24
CA SER A 98 -10.26 3.45 -12.84
C SER A 98 -11.31 3.10 -11.80
N ASP A 99 -10.87 2.56 -10.66
CA ASP A 99 -11.73 2.04 -9.59
C ASP A 99 -12.03 3.09 -8.51
N LEU A 100 -11.19 4.12 -8.41
CA LEU A 100 -11.28 5.16 -7.38
C LEU A 100 -11.93 6.45 -7.89
N LEU A 101 -12.02 6.64 -9.21
CA LEU A 101 -12.55 7.87 -9.78
C LEU A 101 -13.98 8.12 -9.30
N ASN A 102 -14.24 9.34 -8.82
CA ASN A 102 -15.54 9.78 -8.30
C ASN A 102 -16.08 8.96 -7.12
N GLN A 103 -15.23 8.19 -6.44
CA GLN A 103 -15.62 7.42 -5.25
C GLN A 103 -14.92 7.96 -4.00
N LYS A 104 -15.60 7.85 -2.85
CA LYS A 104 -14.95 8.00 -1.55
C LYS A 104 -14.28 6.67 -1.21
N PHE A 105 -13.03 6.74 -0.78
CA PHE A 105 -12.25 5.56 -0.41
C PHE A 105 -11.39 5.84 0.83
N LEU A 106 -10.93 4.77 1.48
CA LEU A 106 -10.02 4.84 2.61
C LEU A 106 -8.59 4.52 2.15
N ILE A 107 -7.61 5.29 2.62
CA ILE A 107 -6.19 4.99 2.43
C ILE A 107 -5.61 4.53 3.77
N LYS A 108 -5.04 3.32 3.82
CA LYS A 108 -4.30 2.78 4.98
C LYS A 108 -2.81 2.74 4.66
N VAL A 109 -1.99 3.34 5.52
CA VAL A 109 -0.55 3.52 5.32
C VAL A 109 0.18 3.21 6.62
N ASP A 110 1.30 2.52 6.54
CA ASP A 110 2.14 2.14 7.70
C ASP A 110 3.02 3.29 8.22
N CYS A 111 2.50 4.53 8.23
CA CYS A 111 3.22 5.69 8.73
C CYS A 111 2.27 6.73 9.32
N ALA A 112 2.24 6.83 10.65
CA ALA A 112 1.39 7.78 11.38
C ALA A 112 1.68 9.25 11.02
N VAL A 113 2.93 9.57 10.65
CA VAL A 113 3.35 10.94 10.32
C VAL A 113 2.67 11.45 9.05
N VAL A 114 2.39 10.57 8.08
CA VAL A 114 1.79 10.96 6.79
C VAL A 114 0.43 11.61 6.97
N ASN A 115 -0.41 11.08 7.85
CA ASN A 115 -1.74 11.67 8.11
C ASN A 115 -1.63 13.12 8.59
N SER A 116 -0.65 13.41 9.45
CA SER A 116 -0.44 14.75 9.98
C SER A 116 0.05 15.75 8.91
N ILE A 117 0.90 15.29 8.00
CA ILE A 117 1.46 16.11 6.92
C ILE A 117 0.37 16.41 5.89
N LEU A 118 -0.34 15.38 5.43
CA LEU A 118 -1.44 15.55 4.47
C LEU A 118 -2.50 16.51 5.02
N THR A 119 -2.92 16.33 6.28
CA THR A 119 -3.92 17.21 6.90
C THR A 119 -3.45 18.67 6.99
N LYS A 120 -2.18 18.92 7.29
CA LYS A 120 -1.61 20.27 7.31
C LYS A 120 -1.57 20.87 5.90
N ASP A 121 -1.11 20.11 4.92
CA ASP A 121 -0.98 20.56 3.54
C ASP A 121 -2.35 20.82 2.89
N PHE A 122 -3.37 19.99 3.14
CA PHE A 122 -4.73 20.25 2.67
C PHE A 122 -5.32 21.53 3.26
N LYS A 123 -5.13 21.78 4.57
CA LYS A 123 -5.56 23.03 5.20
C LYS A 123 -4.85 24.24 4.61
N ASN A 124 -3.55 24.12 4.33
CA ASN A 124 -2.75 25.17 3.70
C ASN A 124 -3.12 25.40 2.23
N LEU A 125 -3.60 24.37 1.51
CA LEU A 125 -4.06 24.49 0.13
C LEU A 125 -5.45 25.14 0.06
N ALA A 126 -6.36 24.71 0.94
CA ALA A 126 -7.69 25.29 1.07
C ALA A 126 -7.64 26.77 1.49
N SER A 127 -6.71 27.13 2.39
CA SER A 127 -6.52 28.53 2.79
C SER A 127 -5.95 29.41 1.68
N LYS A 128 -5.19 28.85 0.73
CA LYS A 128 -4.66 29.57 -0.44
C LYS A 128 -5.69 29.75 -1.56
N GLN A 129 -6.75 28.94 -1.61
CA GLN A 129 -7.83 29.08 -2.59
C GLN A 129 -8.93 30.07 -2.18
N ILE A 130 -8.85 30.69 -0.99
CA ILE A 130 -9.85 31.68 -0.50
C ILE A 130 -9.48 33.13 -0.87
N PHE A 131 -8.37 33.36 -1.57
CA PHE A 131 -8.00 34.69 -2.10
C PHE A 131 -7.94 34.70 -3.63
N VAL A 132 -9.06 34.36 -4.28
CA VAL A 132 -9.34 34.71 -5.69
C VAL A 132 -10.48 35.70 -5.71
#